data_AF-A5CT60-F1
#
_entry.id   AF-A5CT60-F1
#
_cell.length_a   1.000
_cell.length_b   1.000
_cell.length_c   1.000
_cell.angle_alpha   90.00
_cell.angle_beta   90.00
_cell.angle_gamma   90.00
#
_symmetry.space_group_name_H-M   'P 1'
#
loop_
_entity.id
_entity.type
_entity.pdbx_description
1 polymer ?
#
loop_
_entity_poly.entity_id
_entity_poly.type
_entity_poly.pdbx_seq_one_letter_code
_entity_poly.pdbx_strand_id
1 'polypeptide(L)'
;MRTRFINGAAIGAGACLVGALLSAPTAANAAAAHADSVGTCTTVRAFSAPAGKTYTAPTTASGSRDCRLEIGNQSPAVTRLQQELKDGCDSAPQDIAVDGQFGRAIKAALQSAQSTLGITADGIYGSQTASKFAWLTTDGKLCYTPGI
;
A
#
# COMPACT_ATOMS: atom_id res chain seq x y z
N MET A 1 -7.30 0.75 23.01
CA MET A 1 -8.47 1.11 22.17
C MET A 1 -8.01 2.22 21.22
N ARG A 2 -7.76 1.92 19.94
CA ARG A 2 -7.29 2.89 18.94
C ARG A 2 -8.42 3.15 17.95
N THR A 3 -8.95 4.37 17.96
CA THR A 3 -10.14 4.79 17.21
C THR A 3 -9.82 4.97 15.73
N ARG A 4 -10.55 4.29 14.84
CA ARG A 4 -10.47 4.44 13.38
C ARG A 4 -11.70 5.23 12.87
N PHE A 5 -11.52 6.15 11.94
CA PHE A 5 -12.59 6.89 11.25
C PHE A 5 -12.70 6.40 9.79
N ILE A 6 -13.89 5.99 9.32
CA ILE A 6 -14.12 5.46 7.96
C ILE A 6 -15.44 6.02 7.39
N ASN A 7 -15.42 6.59 6.18
CA ASN A 7 -16.60 6.99 5.38
C ASN A 7 -16.75 6.02 4.17
N GLY A 8 -17.98 5.61 3.86
CA GLY A 8 -18.29 4.56 2.87
C GLY A 8 -19.16 4.96 1.66
N ALA A 9 -19.62 3.93 0.94
CA ALA A 9 -20.64 3.85 -0.15
C ALA A 9 -20.25 4.38 -1.56
N ALA A 10 -20.71 3.89 -2.73
CA ALA A 10 -21.49 2.71 -3.16
C ALA A 10 -21.50 2.59 -4.72
N ILE A 11 -21.62 1.35 -5.21
CA ILE A 11 -22.42 0.74 -6.31
C ILE A 11 -22.88 1.60 -7.52
N GLY A 12 -22.65 1.09 -8.74
CA GLY A 12 -23.39 1.46 -9.96
C GLY A 12 -23.41 0.35 -11.01
N ALA A 13 -24.59 -0.20 -11.30
CA ALA A 13 -24.88 -1.23 -12.32
C ALA A 13 -25.54 -0.60 -13.55
N GLY A 14 -25.26 -1.11 -14.76
CA GLY A 14 -25.94 -0.71 -16.00
C GLY A 14 -25.73 -1.73 -17.12
N ALA A 15 -26.83 -2.35 -17.57
CA ALA A 15 -26.89 -3.35 -18.63
C ALA A 15 -27.58 -2.78 -19.89
N CYS A 16 -27.11 -3.13 -21.09
CA CYS A 16 -27.89 -3.10 -22.34
C CYS A 16 -27.30 -4.11 -23.35
N LEU A 17 -28.16 -4.98 -23.88
CA LEU A 17 -27.86 -6.13 -24.75
C LEU A 17 -28.07 -5.78 -26.24
N VAL A 18 -27.10 -6.05 -27.14
CA VAL A 18 -27.34 -6.44 -28.55
C VAL A 18 -26.12 -7.16 -29.14
N GLY A 19 -26.34 -8.31 -29.82
CA GLY A 19 -25.46 -8.80 -30.90
C GLY A 19 -24.61 -10.04 -30.61
N ALA A 20 -25.11 -11.23 -30.96
CA ALA A 20 -24.33 -12.47 -30.97
C ALA A 20 -23.48 -12.57 -32.27
N LEU A 21 -22.18 -12.38 -32.14
CA LEU A 21 -21.15 -12.79 -33.11
C LEU A 21 -20.07 -13.55 -32.33
N LEU A 22 -19.80 -14.80 -32.73
CA LEU A 22 -18.81 -15.68 -32.11
C LEU A 22 -17.40 -15.11 -32.28
N SER A 23 -16.82 -14.62 -31.18
CA SER A 23 -15.37 -14.37 -31.03
C SER A 23 -15.02 -14.43 -29.53
N ALA A 24 -14.47 -15.55 -29.08
CA ALA A 24 -13.66 -15.60 -27.86
C ALA A 24 -12.19 -15.75 -28.31
N PRO A 25 -11.17 -15.21 -27.61
CA PRO A 25 -11.17 -14.58 -26.29
C PRO A 25 -10.55 -13.16 -26.29
N THR A 26 -10.94 -12.28 -25.37
CA THR A 26 -9.98 -11.30 -24.84
C THR A 26 -10.07 -11.27 -23.33
N ALA A 27 -8.92 -11.60 -22.74
CA ALA A 27 -8.65 -11.58 -21.32
C ALA A 27 -9.02 -10.23 -20.69
N ALA A 28 -9.37 -10.32 -19.41
CA ALA A 28 -9.29 -9.26 -18.41
C ALA A 28 -9.79 -7.88 -18.86
N ASN A 29 -10.94 -7.47 -18.31
CA ASN A 29 -11.04 -6.07 -17.90
C ASN A 29 -9.83 -5.82 -17.02
N ALA A 30 -8.84 -5.15 -17.60
CA ALA A 30 -7.62 -4.74 -16.97
C ALA A 30 -7.98 -4.15 -15.61
N ALA A 31 -7.62 -4.84 -14.53
CA ALA A 31 -7.31 -4.16 -13.31
C ALA A 31 -6.31 -3.10 -13.74
N ALA A 32 -6.69 -1.83 -13.67
CA ALA A 32 -5.87 -0.73 -14.13
C ALA A 32 -4.45 -0.97 -13.63
N ALA A 33 -3.56 -1.33 -14.54
CA ALA A 33 -2.16 -1.34 -14.26
C ALA A 33 -1.86 0.13 -13.94
N HIS A 34 -1.57 0.42 -12.68
CA HIS A 34 -0.97 1.69 -12.27
C HIS A 34 0.46 1.69 -12.84
N ALA A 35 0.55 1.83 -14.15
CA ALA A 35 1.75 2.17 -14.89
C ALA A 35 1.74 3.69 -15.12
N ASP A 36 1.44 4.45 -14.06
CA ASP A 36 2.05 5.77 -14.00
C ASP A 36 3.56 5.55 -13.88
N SER A 37 4.33 6.45 -14.46
CA SER A 37 5.81 6.43 -14.43
C SER A 37 6.32 6.82 -13.03
N VAL A 38 5.74 6.21 -12.00
CA VAL A 38 6.03 6.50 -10.61
C VAL A 38 7.31 5.76 -10.26
N GLY A 39 8.35 6.52 -9.90
CA GLY A 39 9.65 5.96 -9.55
C GLY A 39 9.57 4.95 -8.40
N THR A 40 10.56 4.07 -8.29
CA THR A 40 10.68 3.14 -7.17
C THR A 40 10.94 3.90 -5.87
N CYS A 41 10.31 3.47 -4.76
CA CYS A 41 10.69 3.99 -3.45
C CYS A 41 12.09 3.47 -3.09
N THR A 42 13.09 4.35 -3.10
CA THR A 42 14.49 3.98 -2.83
C THR A 42 14.95 4.41 -1.45
N THR A 43 14.20 5.26 -0.74
CA THR A 43 14.58 5.76 0.57
C THR A 43 13.36 6.07 1.43
N VAL A 44 13.58 6.56 2.64
CA VAL A 44 12.53 6.98 3.56
C VAL A 44 12.73 8.44 3.96
N ARG A 45 11.65 9.15 4.24
CA ARG A 45 11.69 10.51 4.79
C ARG A 45 10.75 10.66 5.96
N ALA A 46 11.12 11.54 6.89
CA ALA A 46 10.29 11.86 8.04
C ALA A 46 9.25 12.93 7.66
N PHE A 47 8.03 12.74 8.16
CA PHE A 47 6.91 13.64 7.95
C PHE A 47 6.24 13.96 9.29
N SER A 48 5.60 15.12 9.37
CA SER A 48 4.86 15.53 10.55
C SER A 48 3.57 14.73 10.72
N ALA A 49 3.34 14.23 11.92
CA ALA A 49 2.07 13.68 12.41
C ALA A 49 1.48 14.65 13.46
N PRO A 50 0.18 14.49 13.80
CA PRO A 50 -0.46 15.27 14.84
C PRO A 50 0.27 15.22 16.19
N ALA A 51 -0.01 16.18 17.07
CA ALA A 51 0.58 16.29 18.40
C ALA A 51 2.12 16.38 18.43
N GLY A 52 2.71 17.03 17.41
CA GLY A 52 4.15 17.24 17.31
C GLY A 52 4.96 15.97 17.06
N LYS A 53 4.30 14.90 16.59
CA LYS A 53 4.94 13.62 16.31
C LYS A 53 5.49 13.59 14.90
N THR A 54 6.30 12.58 14.63
CA THR A 54 6.79 12.27 13.30
C THR A 54 6.56 10.80 12.99
N TYR A 55 6.42 10.51 11.70
CA TYR A 55 6.45 9.16 11.15
C TYR A 55 7.40 9.14 9.96
N THR A 56 7.81 7.95 9.52
CA THR A 56 8.69 7.80 8.36
C THR A 56 7.99 6.93 7.34
N ALA A 57 7.99 7.34 6.08
CA ALA A 57 7.34 6.60 5.00
C ALA A 57 8.28 6.44 3.80
N PRO A 58 8.08 5.39 2.98
CA PRO A 58 8.70 5.21 1.67
C PRO A 58 8.60 6.45 0.79
N THR A 59 9.71 6.81 0.15
CA THR A 59 9.78 7.87 -0.85
C THR A 59 10.77 7.53 -1.96
N THR A 60 10.63 8.20 -3.11
CA THR A 60 11.73 8.28 -4.09
C THR A 60 12.92 9.06 -3.52
N ALA A 61 14.06 9.02 -4.20
CA ALA A 61 15.23 9.83 -3.84
C ALA A 61 14.92 11.34 -3.74
N SER A 62 14.06 11.85 -4.63
CA SER A 62 13.60 13.24 -4.62
C SER A 62 12.59 13.55 -3.51
N GLY A 63 12.10 12.54 -2.79
CA GLY A 63 11.17 12.69 -1.68
C GLY A 63 9.69 12.58 -2.04
N SER A 64 9.36 12.15 -3.26
CA SER A 64 7.97 11.85 -3.63
C SER A 64 7.46 10.64 -2.84
N ARG A 65 6.28 10.75 -2.26
CA ARG A 65 5.54 9.64 -1.62
C ARG A 65 4.71 8.84 -2.63
N ASP A 66 4.46 9.42 -3.80
CA ASP A 66 3.97 8.67 -4.94
C ASP A 66 5.18 7.93 -5.52
N CYS A 67 5.31 6.67 -5.12
CA CYS A 67 6.37 5.75 -5.49
C CYS A 67 5.93 4.31 -5.31
N ARG A 68 6.64 3.38 -5.94
CA ARG A 68 6.26 1.96 -5.99
C ARG A 68 7.26 1.05 -5.26
N LEU A 69 6.75 0.04 -4.54
CA LEU A 69 7.52 -1.14 -4.10
C LEU A 69 6.81 -2.43 -4.52
N GLU A 70 7.59 -3.37 -5.05
CA GLU A 70 7.13 -4.70 -5.45
C GLU A 70 8.25 -5.74 -5.37
N ILE A 71 7.92 -6.99 -5.69
CA ILE A 71 8.88 -8.10 -5.70
C ILE A 71 10.16 -7.73 -6.47
N GLY A 72 11.31 -7.99 -5.86
CA GLY A 72 12.63 -7.73 -6.42
C GLY A 72 13.20 -6.35 -6.07
N ASN A 73 12.39 -5.45 -5.51
CA ASN A 73 12.94 -4.20 -4.98
C ASN A 73 13.77 -4.47 -3.72
N GLN A 74 14.88 -3.75 -3.59
CA GLN A 74 15.74 -3.77 -2.41
C GLN A 74 16.13 -2.34 -2.04
N SER A 75 15.66 -1.85 -0.89
CA SER A 75 15.91 -0.48 -0.46
C SER A 75 15.56 -0.24 1.01
N PRO A 76 16.04 0.85 1.62
CA PRO A 76 15.56 1.31 2.93
C PRO A 76 14.04 1.48 3.02
N ALA A 77 13.38 1.80 1.90
CA ALA A 77 11.93 1.89 1.84
C ALA A 77 11.26 0.52 2.08
N VAL A 78 11.85 -0.56 1.53
CA VAL A 78 11.40 -1.93 1.80
C VAL A 78 11.60 -2.27 3.27
N THR A 79 12.75 -1.93 3.86
CA THR A 79 13.01 -2.16 5.29
C THR A 79 11.94 -1.52 6.15
N ARG A 80 11.56 -0.27 5.86
CA ARG A 80 10.50 0.41 6.61
C ARG A 80 9.13 -0.24 6.40
N LEU A 81 8.80 -0.66 5.18
CA LEU A 81 7.56 -1.40 4.93
C LEU A 81 7.52 -2.72 5.72
N GLN A 82 8.63 -3.45 5.77
CA GLN A 82 8.74 -4.70 6.55
C GLN A 82 8.51 -4.47 8.03
N GLN A 83 9.07 -3.40 8.61
CA GLN A 83 8.86 -3.05 10.02
C GLN A 83 7.37 -2.80 10.33
N GLU A 84 6.67 -2.07 9.46
CA GLU A 84 5.24 -1.85 9.65
C GLU A 84 4.41 -3.12 9.45
N LEU A 85 4.77 -3.98 8.50
CA LEU A 85 4.05 -5.24 8.31
C LEU A 85 4.29 -6.21 9.47
N LYS A 86 5.48 -6.17 10.09
CA LYS A 86 5.83 -6.99 11.24
C LYS A 86 5.07 -6.57 12.51
N ASP A 87 5.11 -5.28 12.85
CA ASP A 87 4.69 -4.78 14.17
C ASP A 87 3.84 -3.49 14.11
N GLY A 88 3.40 -3.09 12.92
CA GLY A 88 2.71 -1.82 12.68
C GLY A 88 1.20 -1.86 12.84
N CYS A 89 0.52 -1.00 12.08
CA CYS A 89 -0.84 -0.57 12.40
C CYS A 89 -1.95 -1.27 11.60
N ASP A 90 -1.64 -1.82 10.42
CA ASP A 90 -2.65 -2.26 9.44
C ASP A 90 -2.69 -3.75 9.18
N SER A 91 -1.81 -4.51 9.83
CA SER A 91 -1.77 -5.95 9.76
C SER A 91 -1.66 -6.55 11.15
N ALA A 92 -2.21 -7.76 11.31
CA ALA A 92 -1.84 -8.60 12.45
C ALA A 92 -0.32 -8.85 12.40
N PRO A 93 0.37 -8.94 13.55
CA PRO A 93 1.81 -9.14 13.57
C PRO A 93 2.22 -10.32 12.69
N GLN A 94 3.12 -10.07 11.73
CA GLN A 94 3.60 -11.08 10.80
C GLN A 94 5.03 -11.46 11.16
N ASP A 95 5.36 -12.74 11.22
CA ASP A 95 6.75 -13.15 11.40
C ASP A 95 7.51 -13.13 10.06
N ILE A 96 7.90 -11.93 9.65
CA ILE A 96 8.70 -11.68 8.44
C ILE A 96 10.10 -11.16 8.80
N ALA A 97 11.05 -11.41 7.90
CA ALA A 97 12.39 -10.84 7.97
C ALA A 97 12.37 -9.34 7.62
N VAL A 98 13.25 -8.58 8.27
CA VAL A 98 13.47 -7.14 8.03
C VAL A 98 14.88 -6.98 7.45
N ASP A 99 15.02 -7.28 6.15
CA ASP A 99 16.29 -7.36 5.43
C ASP A 99 16.38 -6.36 4.25
N GLY A 100 15.33 -5.56 4.06
CA GLY A 100 15.22 -4.61 2.95
C GLY A 100 14.97 -5.25 1.60
N GLN A 101 14.64 -6.54 1.51
CA GLN A 101 14.32 -7.24 0.26
C GLN A 101 12.83 -7.52 0.13
N PHE A 102 12.23 -7.07 -0.98
CA PHE A 102 10.83 -7.31 -1.23
C PHE A 102 10.66 -8.70 -1.87
N GLY A 103 10.50 -9.71 -1.02
CA GLY A 103 10.25 -11.09 -1.40
C GLY A 103 8.77 -11.49 -1.42
N ARG A 104 8.52 -12.78 -1.68
CA ARG A 104 7.15 -13.36 -1.68
C ARG A 104 6.44 -13.22 -0.33
N ALA A 105 7.17 -13.35 0.79
CA ALA A 105 6.63 -13.17 2.13
C ALA A 105 6.09 -11.75 2.33
N ILE A 106 6.83 -10.74 1.86
CA ILE A 106 6.44 -9.32 1.96
C ILE A 106 5.24 -9.04 1.07
N LYS A 107 5.21 -9.61 -0.15
CA LYS A 107 4.03 -9.53 -1.01
C LYS A 107 2.77 -10.07 -0.30
N ALA A 108 2.84 -11.27 0.26
CA ALA A 108 1.70 -11.90 0.94
C ALA A 108 1.25 -11.10 2.17
N ALA A 109 2.20 -10.61 2.98
CA ALA A 109 1.91 -9.76 4.12
C ALA A 109 1.22 -8.45 3.68
N LEU A 110 1.70 -7.83 2.59
CA LEU A 110 1.10 -6.63 2.05
C LEU A 110 -0.32 -6.88 1.52
N GLN A 111 -0.58 -8.01 0.85
CA GLN A 111 -1.92 -8.39 0.42
C GLN A 111 -2.90 -8.52 1.59
N SER A 112 -2.44 -9.07 2.72
CA SER A 112 -3.23 -9.16 3.95
C SER A 112 -3.56 -7.77 4.53
N ALA A 113 -2.57 -6.88 4.59
CA ALA A 113 -2.77 -5.50 5.03
C ALA A 113 -3.73 -4.75 4.09
N GLN A 114 -3.55 -4.84 2.78
CA GLN A 114 -4.42 -4.24 1.77
C GLN A 114 -5.87 -4.74 1.88
N SER A 115 -6.05 -6.05 2.13
CA SER A 115 -7.37 -6.64 2.36
C SER A 115 -8.02 -6.06 3.62
N THR A 116 -7.24 -5.89 4.69
CA THR A 116 -7.70 -5.27 5.95
C THR A 116 -8.08 -3.80 5.77
N LEU A 117 -7.39 -3.11 4.87
CA LEU A 117 -7.65 -1.72 4.49
C LEU A 117 -8.81 -1.56 3.50
N GLY A 118 -9.36 -2.66 2.96
CA GLY A 118 -10.45 -2.64 1.99
C GLY A 118 -10.06 -2.07 0.63
N ILE A 119 -8.78 -2.16 0.27
CA ILE A 119 -8.26 -1.80 -1.06
C ILE A 119 -7.86 -3.05 -1.85
N THR A 120 -7.48 -2.88 -3.11
CA THR A 120 -7.03 -3.99 -3.96
C THR A 120 -5.81 -4.67 -3.33
N ALA A 121 -5.94 -5.97 -3.05
CA ALA A 121 -4.88 -6.81 -2.46
C ALA A 121 -3.92 -7.38 -3.52
N ASP A 122 -3.28 -6.49 -4.28
CA ASP A 122 -2.35 -6.85 -5.36
C ASP A 122 -0.92 -7.18 -4.87
N GLY A 123 -0.62 -6.87 -3.60
CA GLY A 123 0.69 -7.06 -2.98
C GLY A 123 1.74 -6.08 -3.49
N ILE A 124 1.30 -4.94 -4.01
CA ILE A 124 2.14 -3.86 -4.52
C ILE A 124 1.93 -2.63 -3.63
N TYR A 125 3.03 -2.06 -3.16
CA TYR A 125 2.97 -0.76 -2.53
C TYR A 125 2.94 0.29 -3.65
N GLY A 126 1.83 1.02 -3.77
CA GLY A 126 1.67 2.14 -4.70
C GLY A 126 0.77 3.20 -4.08
N SER A 127 0.31 4.18 -4.86
CA SER A 127 -0.48 5.32 -4.39
C SER A 127 -1.67 4.93 -3.50
N GLN A 128 -2.49 3.96 -3.92
CA GLN A 128 -3.63 3.46 -3.13
C GLN A 128 -3.21 2.92 -1.76
N THR A 129 -2.15 2.12 -1.72
CA THR A 129 -1.58 1.60 -0.48
C THR A 129 -1.05 2.77 0.35
N ALA A 130 -0.23 3.64 -0.22
CA ALA A 130 0.41 4.77 0.47
C ALA A 130 -0.59 5.72 1.13
N SER A 131 -1.72 6.02 0.48
CA SER A 131 -2.78 6.89 1.02
C SER A 131 -3.62 6.24 2.13
N LYS A 132 -3.59 4.90 2.26
CA LYS A 132 -4.39 4.17 3.25
C LYS A 132 -3.56 3.58 4.39
N PHE A 133 -2.26 3.39 4.16
CA PHE A 133 -1.35 2.82 5.13
C PHE A 133 -1.13 3.77 6.31
N ALA A 134 -1.47 3.30 7.51
CA ALA A 134 -1.11 3.88 8.78
C ALA A 134 0.32 3.49 9.17
N TRP A 135 1.16 4.51 9.36
CA TRP A 135 2.52 4.35 9.84
C TRP A 135 2.58 4.49 11.34
N LEU A 136 3.38 3.65 12.00
CA LEU A 136 3.71 3.85 13.40
C LEU A 136 4.60 5.10 13.55
N THR A 137 4.23 5.99 14.47
CA THR A 137 5.05 7.15 14.80
C THR A 137 6.40 6.73 15.38
N THR A 138 7.42 7.58 15.25
CA THR A 138 8.80 7.26 15.68
C THR A 138 8.91 6.93 17.18
N ASP A 139 7.98 7.39 18.01
CA ASP A 139 7.88 7.04 19.43
C ASP A 139 7.14 5.72 19.71
N GLY A 140 6.67 5.00 18.68
CA GLY A 140 6.03 3.70 18.76
C GLY A 140 4.60 3.72 19.30
N LYS A 141 4.01 4.90 19.52
CA LYS A 141 2.79 5.05 20.33
C LYS A 141 1.52 5.28 19.54
N LEU A 142 1.62 5.87 18.34
CA LEU A 142 0.47 6.28 17.55
C LEU A 142 0.54 5.69 16.14
N CYS A 143 -0.63 5.30 15.63
CA CYS A 143 -0.83 4.96 14.23
C CYS A 143 -1.35 6.18 13.50
N TYR A 144 -0.73 6.54 12.38
CA TYR A 144 -1.13 7.70 11.61
C TYR A 144 -1.19 7.39 10.11
N THR A 145 -2.39 7.57 9.53
CA THR A 145 -2.61 7.48 8.08
C THR A 145 -2.40 8.85 7.44
N PRO A 146 -1.41 9.02 6.55
CA PRO A 146 -1.21 10.27 5.83
C PRO A 146 -2.39 10.55 4.90
N GLY A 147 -2.92 11.78 4.93
CA GLY A 147 -3.76 12.29 3.84
C GLY A 147 -2.87 12.73 2.69
N ILE A 148 -2.60 11.82 1.74
CA ILE A 148 -1.90 12.09 0.48
C ILE A 148 -2.77 11.77 -0.71
#